data_AF-A0A482RLY2-F1
#
_entry.id   AF-A0A482RLY2-F1
#
_cell.length_a   1.000
_cell.length_b   1.000
_cell.length_c   1.000
_cell.angle_alpha   90.00
_cell.angle_beta   90.00
_cell.angle_gamma   90.00
#
_symmetry.space_group_name_H-M   'P 1'
#
loop_
_entity.id
_entity.type
_entity.pdbx_description
1 polymer ?
#
loop_
_entity_poly.entity_id
_entity_poly.type
_entity_poly.pdbx_seq_one_letter_code
_entity_poly.pdbx_strand_id
1 'polypeptide(L)' 'MPPPSARVQAVLGAPFLTTFPASYLSKAFELSRVFDYKWTVNWKFLPQHVFVSKTTAVVLLGFHVALLLGLGAFKW' A
#
# COMPACT_ATOMS: atom_id res chain seq x y z
N MET A 1 -15.28 19.09 -11.17
CA MET A 1 -16.33 18.12 -10.79
C MET A 1 -15.84 17.38 -9.55
N PRO A 2 -16.55 17.39 -8.42
CA PRO A 2 -16.11 16.67 -7.22
C PRO A 2 -16.19 15.15 -7.45
N PRO A 3 -15.32 14.35 -6.81
CA PRO A 3 -15.39 12.91 -6.90
C PRO A 3 -16.72 12.38 -6.31
N PRO A 4 -17.28 11.29 -6.86
CA PRO A 4 -18.48 10.67 -6.31
C PRO A 4 -18.22 10.21 -4.88
N SER A 5 -19.26 10.26 -4.03
CA SER A 5 -19.16 9.82 -2.64
C SER A 5 -18.65 8.37 -2.52
N ALA A 6 -17.99 8.04 -1.41
CA ALA A 6 -17.45 6.69 -1.17
C ALA A 6 -18.53 5.60 -1.31
N ARG A 7 -19.78 5.90 -0.92
CA ARG A 7 -20.92 4.98 -1.09
C ARG A 7 -21.20 4.68 -2.57
N VAL A 8 -21.20 5.70 -3.42
CA VAL A 8 -21.43 5.53 -4.86
C VAL A 8 -20.30 4.71 -5.48
N GLN A 9 -19.04 4.99 -5.12
CA GLN A 9 -17.89 4.21 -5.57
C GLN A 9 -17.98 2.74 -5.13
N ALA A 10 -18.40 2.49 -3.88
CA ALA A 10 -18.56 1.14 -3.35
C ALA A 10 -19.64 0.34 -4.09
N VAL A 11 -20.81 0.95 -4.34
CA VAL A 11 -21.90 0.29 -5.09
C VAL A 11 -21.47 -0.03 -6.52
N LEU A 12 -20.82 0.91 -7.20
CA LEU A 12 -20.37 0.70 -8.58
C LEU A 12 -19.20 -0.31 -8.66
N GLY A 13 -18.34 -0.36 -7.66
CA GLY A 13 -17.20 -1.29 -7.59
C GLY A 13 -17.56 -2.70 -7.12
N ALA A 14 -18.68 -2.88 -6.42
CA ALA A 14 -19.06 -4.14 -5.78
C ALA A 14 -19.03 -5.34 -6.73
N PRO A 15 -19.61 -5.30 -7.95
CA PRO A 15 -19.61 -6.46 -8.84
C PRO A 15 -18.20 -6.95 -9.19
N PHE A 16 -17.25 -6.03 -9.37
CA PHE A 16 -15.86 -6.37 -9.64
C PHE A 16 -15.16 -6.92 -8.40
N LEU A 17 -15.34 -6.26 -7.25
CA LEU A 17 -14.69 -6.65 -5.99
C LEU A 17 -15.15 -8.03 -5.50
N THR A 18 -16.43 -8.37 -5.70
CA THR A 18 -16.98 -9.67 -5.28
C THR A 18 -16.63 -10.79 -6.25
N THR A 19 -16.50 -10.48 -7.54
CA THR A 19 -16.17 -11.48 -8.57
C THR A 19 -14.67 -11.76 -8.66
N PHE A 20 -13.84 -10.73 -8.46
CA PHE A 20 -12.37 -10.80 -8.61
C PHE A 20 -11.59 -10.30 -7.39
N PRO A 21 -11.88 -10.79 -6.17
CA PRO A 21 -11.24 -10.27 -4.95
C PRO A 21 -9.72 -10.50 -4.95
N ALA A 22 -9.26 -11.66 -5.43
CA ALA A 22 -7.84 -11.98 -5.50
C ALA A 22 -7.09 -11.08 -6.49
N SER A 23 -7.66 -10.87 -7.68
CA SER A 23 -7.08 -9.97 -8.70
C SER A 23 -7.02 -8.54 -8.20
N TYR A 24 -8.08 -8.07 -7.53
CA TYR A 24 -8.09 -6.74 -6.92
C TYR A 24 -6.98 -6.61 -5.88
N LEU A 25 -6.89 -7.51 -4.90
CA LEU A 25 -5.86 -7.43 -3.86
C LEU A 25 -4.44 -7.50 -4.46
N SER A 26 -4.21 -8.39 -5.43
CA SER A 26 -2.90 -8.52 -6.09
C SER A 26 -2.50 -7.25 -6.83
N LYS A 27 -3.44 -6.62 -7.55
CA LYS A 27 -3.16 -5.44 -8.38
C LYS A 27 -3.26 -4.11 -7.66
N ALA A 28 -4.10 -3.99 -6.64
CA ALA A 28 -4.20 -2.77 -5.86
C ALA A 28 -2.93 -2.51 -5.03
N PHE A 29 -2.30 -3.56 -4.53
CA PHE A 29 -1.14 -3.45 -3.65
C PHE A 29 0.20 -3.83 -4.30
N GLU A 30 0.19 -4.67 -5.35
CA GLU A 30 1.38 -5.19 -6.03
C GLU A 30 2.54 -5.54 -5.07
N LEU A 31 2.28 -6.37 -4.06
CA LEU A 31 3.25 -6.69 -3.00
C LEU A 31 4.54 -7.37 -3.48
N SER A 32 4.57 -7.86 -4.72
CA SER A 32 5.77 -8.41 -5.37
C SER A 32 6.69 -7.32 -5.94
N ARG A 33 6.23 -6.06 -6.01
CA ARG A 33 7.00 -4.96 -6.58
C ARG A 33 8.15 -4.56 -5.64
N VAL A 34 9.33 -4.38 -6.22
CA VAL A 34 10.54 -3.97 -5.51
C VAL A 34 10.74 -2.46 -5.66
N PHE A 35 11.28 -1.80 -4.62
CA PHE A 35 11.59 -0.38 -4.67
C PHE A 35 12.71 -0.07 -5.67
N ASP A 36 12.56 1.04 -6.39
CA ASP A 36 13.61 1.55 -7.29
C ASP A 36 14.56 2.47 -6.53
N TYR A 37 15.81 2.02 -6.36
CA TYR A 37 16.84 2.78 -5.65
C TYR A 37 17.25 4.07 -6.37
N LYS A 38 17.03 4.19 -7.68
CA LYS A 38 17.43 5.37 -8.45
C LYS A 38 16.65 6.63 -8.00
N TRP A 39 15.38 6.45 -7.70
CA TRP A 39 14.44 7.54 -7.44
C TRP A 39 14.08 7.72 -5.97
N THR A 40 14.74 7.01 -5.06
CA THR A 40 14.54 7.22 -3.63
C THR A 40 15.28 8.47 -3.17
N VAL A 41 14.56 9.44 -2.59
CA VAL A 41 15.16 10.64 -2.02
C VAL A 41 15.47 10.40 -0.54
N ASN A 42 14.47 9.99 0.23
CA ASN A 42 14.55 9.89 1.70
C ASN A 42 15.40 8.71 2.20
N TRP A 43 15.71 7.73 1.34
CA TRP A 43 16.42 6.50 1.73
C TRP A 43 17.81 6.34 1.11
N LYS A 44 18.39 7.41 0.52
CA LYS A 44 19.72 7.38 -0.10
C LYS A 44 20.87 7.03 0.87
N PHE A 45 20.62 7.12 2.17
CA PHE A 45 21.58 6.73 3.19
C PHE A 45 21.74 5.20 3.33
N LEU A 46 20.75 4.41 2.88
CA LEU A 46 20.85 2.94 2.89
C LEU A 46 21.65 2.46 1.68
N PRO A 47 22.54 1.46 1.84
CA PRO A 47 23.14 0.78 0.70
C PRO A 47 22.06 0.20 -0.22
N GLN A 48 22.29 0.24 -1.53
CA GLN A 48 21.31 -0.21 -2.53
C GLN A 48 20.81 -1.64 -2.26
N HIS A 49 21.71 -2.57 -1.94
CA HIS A 49 21.37 -3.97 -1.68
C HIS A 49 20.46 -4.14 -0.44
N VAL A 50 20.55 -3.23 0.53
CA VAL A 50 19.64 -3.20 1.69
C VAL A 50 18.28 -2.65 1.26
N PHE A 51 18.27 -1.50 0.59
CA PHE A 51 17.03 -0.83 0.19
C PHE A 51 16.12 -1.68 -0.72
N VAL A 52 16.71 -2.40 -1.68
CA VAL A 52 15.96 -3.26 -2.61
C VAL A 52 15.63 -4.63 -2.03
N SER A 53 16.08 -4.94 -0.81
CA SER A 53 15.86 -6.24 -0.19
C SER A 53 14.39 -6.46 0.17
N LYS A 54 13.92 -7.71 0.02
CA LYS A 54 12.55 -8.10 0.42
C LYS A 54 12.32 -7.89 1.91
N THR A 55 13.34 -8.10 2.74
CA THR A 55 13.28 -7.90 4.19
C THR A 55 12.97 -6.45 4.53
N THR A 56 13.66 -5.49 3.92
CA THR A 56 13.41 -4.05 4.13
C THR A 56 11.98 -3.66 3.73
N ALA A 57 11.47 -4.18 2.60
CA ALA A 57 10.10 -3.92 2.16
C ALA A 57 9.06 -4.45 3.16
N VAL A 58 9.22 -5.69 3.65
CA VAL A 58 8.29 -6.30 4.63
C VAL A 58 8.33 -5.57 5.97
N VAL A 59 9.52 -5.21 6.46
CA VAL A 59 9.67 -4.45 7.71
C VAL A 59 9.00 -3.08 7.60
N LEU A 60 9.24 -2.36 6.49
CA LEU A 60 8.63 -1.05 6.27
C LEU A 60 7.10 -1.13 6.19
N LEU A 61 6.58 -2.15 5.51
CA LEU A 61 5.14 -2.42 5.44
C LEU A 61 4.56 -2.72 6.83
N GLY A 62 5.26 -3.53 7.64
CA GLY A 62 4.86 -3.83 9.02
C GLY A 62 4.77 -2.57 9.88
N PHE A 63 5.78 -1.71 9.84
CA PHE A 63 5.76 -0.42 10.53
C PHE A 63 4.61 0.47 10.05
N HIS A 64 4.35 0.52 8.75
CA HIS A 64 3.27 1.31 8.18
C HIS A 64 1.89 0.83 8.69
N VAL A 65 1.63 -0.47 8.67
CA VAL A 65 0.38 -1.06 9.19
C VAL A 65 0.24 -0.79 10.68
N ALA A 66 1.30 -0.98 11.47
CA ALA A 66 1.29 -0.70 12.90
C ALA A 66 0.98 0.78 13.20
N LEU A 67 1.57 1.70 12.43
CA LEU A 67 1.30 3.14 12.54
C LEU A 67 -0.17 3.46 12.23
N LEU A 68 -0.72 2.92 11.13
CA LEU A 68 -2.13 3.13 10.77
C LEU A 68 -3.08 2.58 11.83
N LEU A 69 -2.82 1.39 12.36
CA LEU A 69 -3.62 0.80 13.43
C LEU A 69 -3.53 1.63 14.71
N GLY A 70 -2.33 2.08 15.07
CA GLY A 70 -2.12 2.96 16.21
C GLY A 70 -2.91 4.27 16.06
N LEU A 71 -2.68 5.01 14.97
CA LEU A 71 -3.36 6.27 14.70
C LEU A 71 -4.88 6.12 14.57
N GLY A 72 -5.38 5.02 13.99
CA GLY A 72 -6.82 4.74 13.92
C GLY A 72 -7.43 4.38 15.28
N ALA A 73 -6.66 3.77 16.17
CA ALA A 73 -7.07 3.49 17.55
C ALA A 73 -7.04 4.73 18.45
N PHE A 74 -6.11 5.66 18.20
CA PHE A 74 -6.11 6.98 18.83
C PHE A 74 -7.21 7.84 18.19
N LYS A 75 -8.39 7.87 18.82
CA LYS A 75 -9.47 8.76 18.40
C LYS A 75 -8.98 10.21 18.52
N TRP A 76 -8.89 10.89 17.38
CA TRP A 76 -8.78 12.34 17.30
C TRP A 76 -10.09 13.00 17.73
#